data_AF-A0A6G0UX09-F1
#
_entry.id   AF-A0A6G0UX09-F1
#
_cell.length_a   1.000
_cell.length_b   1.000
_cell.length_c   1.000
_cell.angle_alpha   90.00
_cell.angle_beta   90.00
_cell.angle_gamma   90.00
#
_symmetry.space_group_name_H-M   'P 1'
#
loop_
_entity.id
_entity.type
_entity.pdbx_description
1 polymer ?
#
loop_
_entity_poly.entity_id
_entity_poly.type
_entity_poly.pdbx_seq_one_letter_code
_entity_poly.pdbx_strand_id
1 'polypeptide(L)'
;MATRALNLKDVSSVHISFDPFHPSTNSLRYFWHAITTTKVKMTNPRLKLTTEIRNDGKEPFFVADLVDKRKLIFKTAGMEPMDVVMRFNKLTGNPELGNAGMRTPPPV
;
A
#
# COMPACT_ATOMS: atom_id res chain seq x y z
N MET A 1 10.78 5.53 -3.99
CA MET A 1 10.76 5.13 -5.42
C MET A 1 9.59 4.19 -5.75
N ALA A 2 9.32 3.16 -4.95
CA ALA A 2 8.23 2.21 -5.17
C ALA A 2 6.81 2.84 -5.20
N THR A 3 6.54 3.86 -4.37
CA THR A 3 5.23 4.54 -4.32
C THR A 3 4.84 5.27 -5.61
N ARG A 4 5.81 5.55 -6.50
CA ARG A 4 5.55 6.18 -7.81
C ARG A 4 5.07 5.17 -8.87
N ALA A 5 5.38 3.89 -8.70
CA ALA A 5 4.87 2.82 -9.56
C ALA A 5 3.50 2.29 -9.12
N LEU A 6 3.02 2.68 -7.93
CA LEU A 6 1.72 2.25 -7.43
C LEU A 6 0.62 2.71 -8.38
N ASN A 7 -0.12 1.73 -8.90
CA ASN A 7 -1.25 1.93 -9.77
C ASN A 7 -2.38 1.01 -9.33
N LEU A 8 -3.55 1.58 -9.06
CA LEU A 8 -4.69 0.88 -8.46
C LEU A 8 -5.80 0.53 -9.46
N LYS A 9 -5.50 0.55 -10.77
CA LYS A 9 -6.46 0.22 -11.83
C LYS A 9 -7.11 -1.15 -11.65
N ASP A 10 -6.32 -2.15 -11.27
CA ASP A 10 -6.78 -3.54 -11.14
C ASP A 10 -7.31 -3.86 -9.73
N VAL A 11 -7.42 -2.85 -8.87
CA VAL A 11 -7.84 -2.97 -7.47
C VAL A 11 -9.22 -2.36 -7.30
N SER A 12 -10.18 -3.15 -6.83
CA SER A 12 -11.57 -2.74 -6.65
C SER A 12 -11.85 -2.15 -5.26
N SER A 13 -11.38 -2.83 -4.21
CA SER A 13 -11.49 -2.39 -2.81
C SER A 13 -10.22 -2.70 -2.03
N VAL A 14 -9.92 -1.84 -1.07
CA VAL A 14 -8.85 -2.05 -0.09
C VAL A 14 -9.46 -1.88 1.30
N HIS A 15 -9.38 -2.93 2.10
CA HIS A 15 -9.77 -2.95 3.50
C HIS A 15 -8.53 -2.98 4.37
N ILE A 16 -8.34 -1.96 5.19
CA ILE A 16 -7.18 -1.82 6.07
C ILE A 16 -7.67 -1.97 7.51
N SER A 17 -7.12 -2.94 8.25
CA SER A 17 -7.47 -3.15 9.66
C SER A 17 -6.22 -3.15 10.52
N PHE A 18 -6.12 -2.23 11.47
CA PHE A 18 -4.93 -2.13 12.32
C PHE A 18 -5.23 -1.58 13.71
N ASP A 19 -4.38 -1.97 14.66
CA ASP A 19 -4.31 -1.40 15.98
C ASP A 19 -3.27 -0.27 16.00
N PRO A 20 -3.64 0.96 16.36
CA PRO A 20 -2.74 2.10 16.32
C PRO A 20 -1.60 2.02 17.34
N PHE A 21 -1.77 1.25 18.42
CA PHE A 21 -0.80 1.07 19.50
C PHE A 21 0.15 -0.11 19.26
N HIS A 22 -0.15 -0.97 18.29
CA HIS A 22 0.72 -2.09 17.95
C HIS A 22 2.04 -1.60 17.29
N PRO A 23 3.22 -2.10 17.72
CA PRO A 23 4.52 -1.59 17.26
C PRO A 23 4.76 -1.80 15.76
N SER A 24 4.21 -2.86 15.17
CA SER A 24 4.39 -3.20 13.75
C SER A 24 3.45 -2.46 12.78
N THR A 25 2.77 -1.40 13.23
CA THR A 25 1.77 -0.67 12.43
C THR A 25 2.39 0.33 11.43
N ASN A 26 3.67 0.69 11.59
CA ASN A 26 4.37 1.67 10.76
C ASN A 26 4.32 1.34 9.26
N SER A 27 4.58 0.08 8.89
CA SER A 27 4.61 -0.35 7.49
C SER A 27 3.23 -0.25 6.81
N LEU A 28 2.16 -0.56 7.56
CA LEU A 28 0.80 -0.45 7.06
C LEU A 28 0.34 1.01 6.96
N ARG A 29 0.69 1.87 7.94
CA ARG A 29 0.43 3.31 7.86
C ARG A 29 1.14 3.95 6.67
N TYR A 30 2.38 3.54 6.39
CA TYR A 30 3.12 4.01 5.22
C TYR A 30 2.41 3.60 3.91
N PHE A 31 1.99 2.34 3.80
CA PHE A 31 1.22 1.87 2.66
C PHE A 31 -0.10 2.65 2.50
N TRP A 32 -0.83 2.85 3.60
CA TRP A 32 -2.07 3.62 3.60
C TRP A 32 -1.86 5.06 3.14
N HIS A 33 -0.78 5.70 3.58
CA HIS A 33 -0.39 7.03 3.11
C HIS A 33 -0.04 7.03 1.60
N ALA A 34 0.67 6.00 1.14
CA ALA A 34 1.05 5.89 -0.27
C ALA A 34 -0.17 5.80 -1.20
N ILE A 35 -1.19 5.00 -0.85
CA ILE A 35 -2.40 4.84 -1.66
C ILE A 35 -3.34 6.04 -1.60
N THR A 36 -3.30 6.83 -0.51
CA THR A 36 -4.14 8.02 -0.34
C THR A 36 -3.55 9.27 -1.02
N THR A 37 -2.29 9.20 -1.48
CA THR A 37 -1.66 10.28 -2.23
C THR A 37 -2.43 10.57 -3.52
N THR A 38 -2.62 11.86 -3.85
CA THR A 38 -3.41 12.31 -5.01
C THR A 38 -3.04 11.62 -6.31
N LYS A 39 -1.74 11.41 -6.57
CA LYS A 39 -1.25 10.73 -7.78
C LYS A 39 -1.78 9.30 -7.93
N VAL A 40 -1.77 8.54 -6.83
CA VAL A 40 -2.25 7.15 -6.82
C VAL A 40 -3.78 7.13 -6.88
N LYS A 41 -4.44 8.03 -6.15
CA LYS A 41 -5.91 8.17 -6.19
C LYS A 41 -6.44 8.54 -7.59
N MET A 42 -5.68 9.30 -8.38
CA MET A 42 -6.03 9.60 -9.78
C MET A 42 -5.99 8.36 -10.69
N THR A 43 -5.21 7.33 -10.36
CA THR A 43 -5.18 6.09 -11.17
C THR A 43 -6.47 5.30 -11.07
N ASN A 44 -7.15 5.36 -9.92
CA ASN A 44 -8.46 4.77 -9.72
C ASN A 44 -9.31 5.61 -8.74
N PRO A 45 -10.10 6.57 -9.24
CA PRO A 45 -10.96 7.41 -8.41
C PRO A 45 -12.13 6.65 -7.77
N ARG A 46 -12.47 5.46 -8.28
CA ARG A 46 -13.61 4.64 -7.81
C ARG A 46 -13.21 3.61 -6.75
N LEU A 47 -11.93 3.57 -6.38
CA LEU A 47 -11.40 2.68 -5.35
C LEU A 47 -12.18 2.85 -4.04
N LYS A 48 -12.72 1.76 -3.51
CA LYS A 48 -13.31 1.74 -2.18
C LYS A 48 -12.24 1.48 -1.15
N LEU A 49 -11.90 2.50 -0.36
CA LEU A 49 -10.96 2.39 0.75
C LEU A 49 -11.75 2.35 2.06
N THR A 50 -11.65 1.25 2.79
CA THR A 50 -12.27 1.07 4.11
C THR A 50 -11.18 0.90 5.15
N THR A 51 -11.28 1.65 6.23
CA THR A 51 -10.32 1.63 7.34
C THR A 51 -11.02 1.25 8.63
N GLU A 52 -10.54 0.20 9.26
CA GLU A 52 -11.02 -0.30 10.54
C GLU A 52 -9.90 -0.13 11.57
N ILE A 53 -10.15 0.74 12.56
CA ILE A 53 -9.23 0.98 13.66
C ILE A 53 -9.71 0.14 14.83
N ARG A 54 -8.85 -0.76 15.30
CA ARG A 54 -9.13 -1.68 16.41
C ARG A 54 -8.19 -1.44 17.58
N ASN A 55 -8.49 -2.06 18.72
CA ASN A 55 -7.68 -2.01 19.94
C ASN A 55 -7.63 -3.42 20.58
N ASP A 56 -7.34 -4.43 19.76
CA ASP A 56 -7.32 -5.83 20.16
C ASP A 56 -5.90 -6.39 20.30
N GLY A 57 -4.87 -5.54 20.16
CA GLY A 57 -3.47 -5.92 20.25
C GLY A 57 -3.02 -6.87 19.13
N LYS A 58 -3.84 -7.07 18.09
CA LYS A 58 -3.54 -8.01 17.02
C LYS A 58 -2.76 -7.35 15.88
N GLU A 59 -2.06 -8.19 15.14
CA GLU A 59 -1.19 -7.76 14.03
C GLU A 59 -1.94 -6.99 12.94
N PRO A 60 -1.37 -5.90 12.40
CA PRO A 60 -1.95 -5.13 11.31
C PRO A 60 -2.00 -5.94 10.01
N PHE A 61 -3.13 -5.84 9.30
CA PHE A 61 -3.31 -6.47 7.99
C PHE A 61 -4.15 -5.59 7.07
N PHE A 62 -3.98 -5.80 5.77
CA PHE A 62 -4.90 -5.25 4.78
C PHE A 62 -5.30 -6.32 3.77
N VAL A 63 -6.50 -6.14 3.21
CA VAL A 63 -7.06 -6.99 2.17
C VAL A 63 -7.32 -6.12 0.95
N ALA A 64 -6.81 -6.53 -0.20
CA ALA A 64 -7.09 -5.88 -1.47
C ALA A 64 -7.87 -6.85 -2.37
N ASP A 65 -9.07 -6.45 -2.77
CA ASP A 65 -9.88 -7.19 -3.73
C ASP A 65 -9.57 -6.68 -5.14
N LEU A 66 -9.10 -7.56 -6.02
CA LEU A 66 -8.82 -7.25 -7.41
C LEU A 66 -10.10 -7.32 -8.25
N VAL A 67 -10.09 -6.64 -9.39
CA VAL A 67 -11.17 -6.71 -10.40
C VAL A 67 -11.39 -8.15 -10.88
N ASP A 68 -10.33 -8.97 -10.89
CA ASP A 68 -10.36 -10.40 -11.25
C ASP A 68 -10.99 -11.31 -10.19
N LYS A 69 -11.67 -10.76 -9.16
CA LYS A 69 -12.23 -11.49 -8.00
C LYS A 69 -11.18 -12.20 -7.12
N ARG A 70 -9.89 -11.95 -7.36
CA ARG A 70 -8.80 -12.42 -6.49
C ARG A 70 -8.71 -11.53 -5.25
N LYS A 71 -8.49 -12.14 -4.09
CA LYS A 71 -8.29 -11.43 -2.82
C LYS A 71 -6.84 -11.56 -2.38
N LEU A 72 -6.17 -10.44 -2.18
CA LEU A 72 -4.82 -10.40 -1.63
C LEU A 72 -4.90 -10.04 -0.15
N ILE A 73 -4.46 -10.96 0.71
CA ILE A 73 -4.37 -10.72 2.15
C ILE A 73 -2.91 -10.48 2.49
N PHE A 74 -2.61 -9.29 2.99
CA PHE A 74 -1.27 -8.90 3.39
C PHE A 74 -1.20 -8.71 4.90
N LYS A 75 -0.33 -9.50 5.54
CA LYS A 75 0.09 -9.29 6.92
C LYS A 75 1.36 -8.45 6.89
N THR A 76 1.33 -7.29 7.55
CA THR A 76 2.45 -6.33 7.49
C THR A 76 3.37 -6.41 8.71
N ALA A 77 3.11 -7.33 9.65
CA ALA A 77 3.97 -7.55 10.81
C ALA A 77 5.38 -7.97 10.37
N GLY A 78 6.40 -7.23 10.83
CA GLY A 78 7.81 -7.53 10.57
C GLY A 78 8.31 -7.24 9.15
N MET A 79 7.49 -6.68 8.25
CA MET A 79 7.94 -6.28 6.91
C MET A 79 8.36 -4.82 6.88
N GLU A 80 9.38 -4.49 6.09
CA GLU A 80 9.71 -3.08 5.85
C GLU A 80 8.60 -2.38 5.04
N PRO A 81 8.37 -1.08 5.26
CA PRO A 81 7.34 -0.31 4.55
C PRO A 81 7.48 -0.37 3.02
N MET A 82 8.72 -0.38 2.52
CA MET A 82 9.00 -0.43 1.08
C MET A 82 8.72 -1.82 0.49
N ASP A 83 9.04 -2.89 1.22
CA ASP A 83 8.78 -4.26 0.80
C ASP A 83 7.28 -4.52 0.61
N VAL A 84 6.44 -3.94 1.49
CA VAL A 84 4.99 -4.04 1.38
C VAL A 84 4.50 -3.45 0.05
N VAL A 85 5.00 -2.25 -0.30
CA VAL A 85 4.65 -1.57 -1.55
C VAL A 85 5.18 -2.34 -2.77
N MET A 86 6.40 -2.83 -2.72
CA MET A 86 7.01 -3.58 -3.82
C MET A 86 6.30 -4.90 -4.07
N ARG A 87 6.00 -5.67 -3.01
CA ARG A 87 5.23 -6.92 -3.11
C ARG A 87 3.83 -6.65 -3.65
N PHE A 88 3.19 -5.58 -3.20
CA PHE A 88 1.89 -5.18 -3.72
C PHE A 88 1.95 -4.84 -5.22
N ASN A 89 2.95 -4.08 -5.66
CA ASN A 89 3.17 -3.79 -7.09
C ASN A 89 3.38 -5.08 -7.89
N LYS A 90 4.21 -6.00 -7.41
CA LYS A 90 4.46 -7.29 -8.06
C LYS A 90 3.18 -8.12 -8.23
N LEU A 91 2.34 -8.20 -7.18
CA LEU A 91 1.09 -8.96 -7.23
C LEU A 91 0.00 -8.28 -8.08
N THR A 92 0.07 -6.96 -8.24
CA THR A 92 -0.81 -6.19 -9.14
C THR A 92 -0.26 -6.11 -10.57
N GLY A 93 0.90 -6.72 -10.86
CA GLY A 93 1.52 -6.68 -12.19
C GLY A 93 2.16 -5.33 -12.54
N ASN A 94 2.28 -4.43 -11.57
CA ASN A 94 2.96 -3.15 -11.73
C ASN A 94 4.48 -3.30 -11.59
N PRO A 95 5.27 -2.42 -12.22
CA PRO A 95 6.72 -2.41 -12.02
C PRO A 95 7.08 -2.21 -10.54
N GLU A 96 8.06 -2.97 -10.04
CA GLU A 96 8.44 -2.94 -8.62
C GLU A 96 8.99 -1.55 -8.20
N LEU A 97 9.56 -0.80 -9.15
CA LEU A 97 10.08 0.55 -8.99
C LEU A 97 9.49 1.48 -10.06
N GLY A 98 9.08 2.69 -9.66
CA GLY A 98 8.63 3.71 -10.63
C GLY A 98 9.80 4.26 -11.43
N ASN A 99 9.54 4.68 -12.67
CA ASN A 99 10.51 5.36 -13.54
C ASN A 99 10.95 6.68 -12.90
N ALA A 100 11.97 6.60 -12.05
CA ALA A 100 12.69 7.74 -11.54
C ALA A 100 14.15 7.48 -11.88
N GLY A 101 14.67 8.23 -12.87
CA GLY A 101 16.10 8.45 -12.91
C GLY A 101 16.60 8.90 -11.53
N MET A 102 17.84 8.55 -11.20
CA MET A 102 18.52 8.99 -9.98
C MET A 102 18.26 10.48 -9.78
N ARG A 103 17.51 10.84 -8.73
CA ARG A 103 17.34 12.23 -8.37
C ARG A 103 18.64 12.60 -7.66
N THR A 104 19.60 13.13 -8.41
CA THR A 104 20.85 13.61 -7.83
C THR A 104 20.50 14.65 -6.77
N PRO A 105 21.10 14.58 -5.57
CA PRO A 105 20.91 15.62 -4.58
C PRO A 105 21.33 16.98 -5.19
N PRO A 106 20.68 18.09 -4.80
CA PRO A 106 21.11 19.40 -5.23
C PRO A 106 22.58 19.60 -4.82
N PRO A 107 23.43 20.21 -5.68
CA PRO A 107 24.79 20.56 -5.28
C PRO A 107 24.72 21.48 -4.06
N VAL A 108 25.52 21.15 -3.04
CA VAL A 108 25.74 21.94 -1.82
C VAL A 108 26.38 23.29 -2.13
#